data_AF-A0A527VYF4-F1
#
_entry.id   AF-A0A527VYF4-F1
#
_cell.length_a   1.000
_cell.length_b   1.000
_cell.length_c   1.000
_cell.angle_alpha   90.00
_cell.angle_beta   90.00
_cell.angle_gamma   90.00
#
_symmetry.space_group_name_H-M   'P 1'
#
loop_
_entity.id
_entity.type
_entity.pdbx_description
1 polymer ?
#
loop_
_entity_poly.entity_id
_entity_poly.type
_entity_poly.pdbx_seq_one_letter_code
_entity_poly.pdbx_strand_id
1 'polypeptide(L)' 'MDTSGPNASGATLVETVMAAIRQRIAARTLTPGARLPSIRAMAKSMQVSKSTVVEAYER' A
#
# COMPACT_ATOMS: atom_id res chain seq x y z
N MET A 1 -18.68 -24.13 7.06
CA MET A 1 -18.99 -22.68 7.07
C MET A 1 -18.08 -22.11 8.14
N ASP A 2 -16.84 -21.75 7.76
CA ASP A 2 -15.79 -21.47 8.73
C ASP A 2 -15.02 -20.24 8.24
N THR A 3 -15.54 -19.09 8.65
CA THR A 3 -14.92 -17.78 8.53
C THR A 3 -13.67 -17.74 9.41
N SER A 4 -12.48 -17.95 8.83
CA SER A 4 -11.22 -17.63 9.50
C SER A 4 -10.74 -16.25 9.06
N GLY A 5 -10.62 -15.35 10.03
CA GLY A 5 -10.16 -13.97 9.85
C GLY A 5 -8.74 -13.86 9.27
N PRO A 6 -8.32 -12.65 8.85
CA PRO A 6 -7.10 -12.45 8.09
C PRO A 6 -5.88 -12.67 8.98
N ASN A 7 -5.31 -13.87 8.92
CA ASN A 7 -4.09 -14.24 9.60
C ASN A 7 -2.89 -13.48 9.01
N ALA A 8 -2.26 -12.67 9.87
CA ALA A 8 -1.13 -11.80 9.61
C ALA A 8 0.22 -12.56 9.48
N SER A 9 0.32 -13.54 8.58
CA SER A 9 1.56 -14.34 8.43
C SER A 9 2.16 -14.34 7.01
N GLY A 10 1.65 -13.52 6.10
CA GLY A 10 2.17 -13.44 4.73
C GLY A 10 1.77 -12.17 4.01
N ALA A 11 1.79 -11.03 4.70
CA ALA A 11 1.48 -9.75 4.07
C ALA A 11 2.39 -9.57 2.85
N THR A 12 1.81 -9.65 1.67
CA THR A 12 2.56 -9.50 0.42
C THR A 12 3.18 -8.10 0.39
N LEU A 13 4.27 -7.93 -0.36
CA LEU A 13 4.89 -6.60 -0.50
C LEU A 13 3.85 -5.57 -1.02
N VAL A 14 2.88 -6.03 -1.81
CA VAL A 14 1.72 -5.27 -2.30
C VAL A 14 0.82 -4.80 -1.15
N GLU A 15 0.40 -5.71 -0.27
CA GLU A 15 -0.45 -5.38 0.88
C GLU A 15 0.25 -4.42 1.85
N THR A 16 1.57 -4.58 2.02
CA THR A 16 2.38 -3.69 2.85
C THR A 16 2.41 -2.27 2.27
N VAL A 17 2.57 -2.14 0.96
CA VAL A 17 2.50 -0.86 0.24
C VAL A 17 1.12 -0.23 0.41
N MET A 18 0.04 -1.01 0.19
CA MET A 18 -1.32 -0.52 0.36
C MET A 18 -1.61 -0.07 1.80
N ALA A 19 -1.16 -0.81 2.81
CA ALA A 19 -1.33 -0.45 4.21
C ALA A 19 -0.61 0.87 4.53
N ALA A 20 0.60 1.05 4.03
CA ALA A 20 1.37 2.30 4.21
C ALA A 20 0.68 3.50 3.55
N ILE A 21 0.09 3.32 2.35
CA ILE A 21 -0.69 4.37 1.68
C ILE A 21 -1.92 4.73 2.52
N ARG A 22 -2.69 3.73 2.96
CA ARG A 22 -3.87 3.92 3.81
C ARG A 22 -3.52 4.64 5.13
N GLN A 23 -2.40 4.31 5.75
CA GLN A 23 -1.92 5.01 6.96
C GLN A 23 -1.60 6.49 6.68
N ARG A 24 -0.98 6.82 5.54
CA ARG A 24 -0.67 8.22 5.18
C ARG A 24 -1.93 9.02 4.83
N ILE A 25 -2.94 8.37 4.26
CA ILE A 25 -4.28 8.96 4.08
C ILE A 25 -4.93 9.21 5.44
N ALA A 26 -4.90 8.23 6.34
CA ALA A 26 -5.45 8.34 7.69
C ALA A 26 -4.74 9.42 8.52
N ALA A 27 -3.43 9.59 8.35
CA ALA A 27 -2.64 10.68 8.92
C ALA A 27 -2.92 12.06 8.29
N ARG A 28 -3.94 12.18 7.42
CA ARG A 28 -4.34 13.39 6.69
C ARG A 28 -3.23 14.04 5.87
N THR A 29 -2.16 13.31 5.58
CA THR A 29 -1.05 13.78 4.74
C THR A 29 -1.35 13.60 3.25
N LEU A 30 -2.30 12.70 2.92
CA LEU A 30 -2.90 12.54 1.60
C LEU A 30 -4.41 12.73 1.77
N THR A 31 -4.92 13.89 1.41
CA THR A 31 -6.38 14.12 1.36
C THR A 31 -7.00 13.26 0.27
N PRO A 32 -8.20 12.71 0.46
CA PRO A 32 -8.93 12.02 -0.62
C PRO A 32 -9.10 12.99 -1.80
N GLY A 33 -8.55 12.63 -2.97
CA GLY A 33 -8.51 13.50 -4.15
C GLY A 33 -7.17 14.22 -4.37
N ALA A 34 -6.25 14.20 -3.41
CA ALA A 34 -4.86 14.58 -3.66
C ALA A 34 -4.20 13.53 -4.57
N ARG A 35 -3.35 14.01 -5.50
CA ARG A 35 -2.56 13.11 -6.36
C ARG A 35 -1.79 12.11 -5.50
N LEU A 36 -1.99 10.83 -5.78
CA LEU A 36 -1.21 9.75 -5.18
C LEU A 36 0.30 10.04 -5.30
N PRO A 37 1.11 9.62 -4.32
CA PRO A 37 2.56 9.70 -4.43
C PRO A 37 3.01 9.02 -5.73
N SER A 38 4.03 9.58 -6.39
CA SER A 38 4.57 8.91 -7.57
C SER A 38 5.06 7.50 -7.21
N ILE A 39 4.86 6.55 -8.12
CA ILE A 39 5.31 5.15 -7.97
C ILE A 39 6.78 5.10 -7.55
N ARG A 40 7.61 5.97 -8.15
CA ARG A 40 9.04 6.09 -7.82
C ARG A 40 9.30 6.56 -6.39
N ALA A 41 8.54 7.53 -5.89
CA ALA A 41 8.71 8.03 -4.53
C ALA A 41 8.33 6.98 -3.49
N MET A 42 7.23 6.24 -3.72
CA MET A 42 6.79 5.17 -2.83
C MET A 42 7.79 4.00 -2.85
N ALA A 43 8.21 3.57 -4.04
CA ALA A 43 9.22 2.53 -4.21
C ALA A 43 10.53 2.86 -3.50
N LYS A 44 11.01 4.11 -3.61
CA LYS A 44 12.23 4.56 -2.92
C LYS A 44 12.05 4.62 -1.40
N SER A 45 10.90 5.10 -0.92
CA SER A 45 10.61 5.22 0.52
C SER A 45 10.49 3.87 1.21
N MET A 46 9.96 2.86 0.52
CA MET A 46 9.75 1.52 1.08
C MET A 46 10.80 0.51 0.59
N GLN A 47 11.73 0.94 -0.27
CA GLN A 47 12.79 0.12 -0.86
C GLN A 47 12.26 -1.13 -1.60
N VAL A 48 11.06 -1.02 -2.18
CA VAL A 48 10.40 -2.08 -2.96
C VAL A 48 10.56 -1.85 -4.46
N SER A 49 10.32 -2.89 -5.26
CA SER A 49 10.31 -2.75 -6.72
C SER A 49 9.16 -1.86 -7.19
N LYS A 50 9.37 -1.15 -8.31
CA LYS A 50 8.32 -0.36 -8.97
C LYS A 50 7.13 -1.23 -9.37
N SER A 51 7.38 -2.46 -9.82
CA SER A 51 6.33 -3.41 -10.22
C SER A 51 5.37 -3.72 -9.07
N THR A 52 5.89 -3.88 -7.86
CA THR A 52 5.09 -4.09 -6.64
C THR A 52 4.21 -2.89 -6.32
N VAL A 53 4.71 -1.67 -6.53
CA VAL A 53 3.93 -0.45 -6.28
C VAL A 53 2.86 -0.25 -7.36
N VAL A 54 3.15 -0.60 -8.62
CA VAL A 54 2.17 -0.61 -9.71
C VAL A 54 1.05 -1.60 -9.37
N GLU A 55 1.39 -2.83 -9.02
CA GLU A 55 0.43 -3.87 -8.63
C GLU A 55 -0.42 -3.45 -7.41
N ALA A 56 0.16 -2.67 -6.48
CA ALA A 56 -0.56 -2.09 -5.36
C ALA A 56 -1.48 -0.90 -5.72
N TYR A 57 -1.28 -0.26 -6.86
CA TYR A 57 -2.16 0.82 -7.36
C TYR A 57 -3.27 0.29 -8.28
N GLU A 58 -3.02 -0.82 -8.97
CA GLU A 58 -3.98 -1.46 -9.88
C GLU A 58 -5.04 -2.27 -9.15
N ARG A 59 -4.84 -2.58 -7.87
CA ARG A 59 -5.72 -3.41 -7.05
C ARG A 59 -6.62 -2.60 -6.11
#